data_AF-A0A2S8PB70-F1
#
_entry.id   AF-A0A2S8PB70-F1
#
_cell.length_a   1.000
_cell.length_b   1.000
_cell.length_c   1.000
_cell.angle_alpha   90.00
_cell.angle_beta   90.00
_cell.angle_gamma   90.00
#
_symmetry.space_group_name_H-M   'P 1'
#
loop_
_entity.id
_entity.type
_entity.pdbx_description
1 polymer ?
#
loop_
_entity_poly.entity_id
_entity_poly.type
_entity_poly.pdbx_seq_one_letter_code
_entity_poly.pdbx_strand_id
1 'polypeptide(L)'
;MITTKADIADPAKHAAIADFLNRLNQYNEWIHNNQKKWAEIVAENTKQPLEQALETLKNSQEQRPTKVTAISDEAIASQQDVADTLQSVGLLTKKVDVKSLWSDAFTQMIK
;
A
#
# COMPACT_ATOMS: atom_id res chain seq x y z
N MET A 1 6.17 2.26 -1.48
CA MET A 1 7.61 1.94 -1.51
C MET A 1 8.27 2.95 -2.44
N ILE A 2 9.38 3.56 -2.04
CA ILE A 2 10.12 4.49 -2.91
C ILE A 2 11.30 3.71 -3.49
N THR A 3 11.28 3.44 -4.78
CA THR A 3 12.37 2.81 -5.54
C THR A 3 12.71 3.67 -6.74
N THR A 4 13.97 3.62 -7.20
CA THR A 4 14.36 4.30 -8.43
C THR A 4 14.21 3.38 -9.64
N LYS A 5 14.13 3.95 -10.85
CA LYS A 5 14.15 3.16 -12.10
C LYS A 5 15.40 2.27 -12.19
N ALA A 6 16.53 2.72 -11.65
CA ALA A 6 17.76 1.94 -11.59
C ALA A 6 17.65 0.73 -10.65
N ASP A 7 16.97 0.87 -9.51
CA ASP A 7 16.73 -0.25 -8.58
C ASP A 7 15.82 -1.32 -9.19
N ILE A 8 14.84 -0.90 -10.00
CA ILE A 8 13.92 -1.81 -10.70
C ILE A 8 14.64 -2.55 -11.84
N ALA A 9 15.61 -1.91 -12.49
CA ALA A 9 16.36 -2.50 -13.59
C ALA A 9 17.48 -3.47 -13.14
N ASP A 10 17.96 -3.35 -11.89
CA ASP A 10 18.94 -4.28 -11.32
C ASP A 10 18.26 -5.63 -11.01
N PRO A 11 18.72 -6.77 -11.59
CA PRO A 11 18.04 -8.05 -11.43
C PRO A 11 17.95 -8.54 -9.98
N ALA A 12 18.97 -8.29 -9.16
CA ALA A 12 19.00 -8.75 -7.77
C ALA A 12 18.04 -7.92 -6.92
N LYS A 13 18.03 -6.60 -7.10
CA LYS A 13 17.07 -5.72 -6.42
C LYS A 13 15.65 -5.95 -6.90
N HIS A 14 15.46 -6.17 -8.20
CA HIS A 14 14.15 -6.51 -8.77
C HIS A 14 13.57 -7.76 -8.10
N ALA A 15 14.36 -8.82 -7.99
CA ALA A 15 13.95 -10.05 -7.30
C ALA A 15 13.63 -9.80 -5.81
N ALA A 16 14.46 -9.01 -5.11
CA ALA A 16 14.24 -8.67 -3.71
C ALA A 16 12.96 -7.84 -3.49
N ILE A 17 12.66 -6.89 -4.39
CA ILE A 17 11.43 -6.09 -4.35
C ILE A 17 10.21 -6.99 -4.59
N ALA A 18 10.27 -7.89 -5.57
CA ALA A 18 9.20 -8.84 -5.84
C ALA A 18 8.94 -9.78 -4.64
N ASP A 19 10.00 -10.31 -4.02
CA ASP A 19 9.89 -11.14 -2.80
C ASP A 19 9.25 -10.36 -1.65
N PHE A 20 9.71 -9.12 -1.42
CA PHE A 20 9.13 -8.26 -0.38
C PHE A 20 7.64 -7.97 -0.61
N LEU A 21 7.23 -7.67 -1.84
CA LEU A 21 5.83 -7.41 -2.18
C LEU A 21 4.94 -8.65 -1.93
N ASN A 22 5.44 -9.84 -2.26
CA ASN A 22 4.73 -11.08 -1.98
C ASN A 22 4.63 -11.37 -0.47
N ARG A 23 5.69 -11.13 0.30
CA ARG A 23 5.64 -11.25 1.78
C ARG A 23 4.64 -10.26 2.38
N LEU A 24 4.57 -9.05 1.84
CA LEU A 24 3.60 -8.05 2.27
C LEU A 24 2.17 -8.51 1.97
N ASN A 25 1.93 -9.13 0.82
CA ASN A 25 0.61 -9.69 0.52
C ASN A 25 0.24 -10.81 1.50
N GLN A 26 1.13 -11.78 1.73
CA GLN A 26 0.93 -12.87 2.70
C GLN A 26 0.69 -12.35 4.11
N TYR A 27 1.41 -11.30 4.53
CA TYR A 27 1.21 -10.66 5.82
C TYR A 27 -0.20 -10.06 5.96
N ASN A 28 -0.69 -9.36 4.93
CA ASN A 28 -2.04 -8.80 4.94
C ASN A 28 -3.11 -9.89 4.96
N GLU A 29 -2.93 -10.98 4.20
CA GLU A 29 -3.82 -12.14 4.23
C GLU A 29 -3.81 -12.83 5.59
N TRP A 30 -2.64 -12.93 6.23
CA TRP A 30 -2.54 -13.47 7.59
C TRP A 30 -3.30 -12.60 8.59
N ILE A 31 -3.16 -11.27 8.54
CA ILE A 31 -3.93 -10.35 9.39
C ILE A 31 -5.43 -10.55 9.19
N HIS A 32 -5.87 -10.61 7.93
CA HIS A 32 -7.28 -10.80 7.59
C HIS A 32 -7.85 -12.06 8.25
N ASN A 33 -7.10 -13.16 8.22
CA ASN A 33 -7.49 -14.45 8.80
C ASN A 33 -7.24 -14.54 10.33
N ASN A 34 -6.48 -13.62 10.92
CA ASN A 34 -6.04 -13.68 12.32
C ASN A 34 -6.29 -12.36 13.07
N GLN A 35 -7.42 -11.69 12.80
CA GLN A 35 -7.70 -10.33 13.29
C GLN A 35 -7.52 -10.15 14.80
N LYS A 36 -8.03 -11.10 15.61
CA LYS A 36 -7.90 -11.03 17.08
C LYS A 36 -6.44 -11.07 17.52
N LYS A 37 -5.66 -11.99 16.96
CA LYS A 37 -4.23 -12.14 17.29
C LYS A 37 -3.43 -10.93 16.83
N TRP A 38 -3.76 -10.35 15.68
CA TRP A 38 -3.15 -9.11 15.23
C TRP A 38 -3.51 -7.93 16.15
N ALA A 39 -4.77 -7.81 16.56
CA ALA A 39 -5.21 -6.78 17.51
C ALA A 39 -4.51 -6.90 18.87
N GLU A 40 -4.25 -8.11 19.36
CA GLU A 40 -3.45 -8.36 20.58
C GLU A 40 -2.02 -7.82 20.44
N ILE A 41 -1.34 -8.15 19.33
CA ILE A 41 0.02 -7.65 19.04
C ILE A 41 0.04 -6.12 18.97
N VAL A 42 -0.92 -5.52 18.25
CA VAL A 42 -0.99 -4.05 18.12
C VAL A 42 -1.24 -3.41 19.48
N ALA A 43 -2.22 -3.90 20.24
CA ALA A 43 -2.55 -3.37 21.57
C ALA A 43 -1.36 -3.39 22.53
N GLU A 44 -0.59 -4.47 22.53
CA GLU A 44 0.62 -4.60 23.35
C GLU A 44 1.69 -3.56 22.97
N ASN A 45 1.90 -3.34 21.67
CA ASN A 45 2.96 -2.46 21.16
C ASN A 45 2.58 -0.97 21.22
N THR A 46 1.31 -0.63 21.01
CA THR A 46 0.82 0.76 21.04
C THR A 46 0.26 1.19 22.40
N LYS A 47 0.19 0.26 23.37
CA LYS A 47 -0.36 0.49 24.72
C LYS A 47 -1.81 0.99 24.70
N GLN A 48 -2.57 0.59 23.69
CA GLN A 48 -4.00 0.89 23.60
C GLN A 48 -4.86 -0.31 24.05
N PRO A 49 -6.13 -0.10 24.44
CA PRO A 49 -7.05 -1.18 24.74
C PRO A 49 -7.23 -2.15 23.57
N LEU A 50 -7.29 -3.45 23.86
CA LEU A 50 -7.48 -4.49 22.85
C LEU A 50 -8.77 -4.30 22.03
N GLU A 51 -9.86 -3.92 22.69
CA GLU A 51 -11.15 -3.69 22.04
C GLU A 51 -11.06 -2.58 20.99
N GLN A 52 -10.40 -1.47 21.32
CA GLN A 52 -10.17 -0.36 20.40
C GLN A 52 -9.29 -0.79 19.22
N ALA A 53 -8.24 -1.58 19.47
CA ALA A 53 -7.37 -2.11 18.41
C ALA A 53 -8.14 -3.01 17.44
N LEU A 54 -8.99 -3.89 17.98
CA LEU A 54 -9.79 -4.83 17.20
C LEU A 54 -10.88 -4.11 16.39
N GLU A 55 -11.57 -3.15 17.00
CA GLU A 55 -12.59 -2.35 16.32
C GLU A 55 -11.98 -1.55 15.16
N THR A 56 -10.84 -0.89 15.40
CA THR A 56 -10.11 -0.17 14.35
C THR A 56 -9.72 -1.08 13.19
N LEU A 57 -9.23 -2.29 13.51
CA LEU A 57 -8.88 -3.29 12.50
C LEU A 57 -10.10 -3.74 11.69
N LYS A 58 -11.23 -4.04 12.35
CA LYS A 58 -12.46 -4.46 11.66
C LYS A 58 -12.99 -3.36 10.74
N ASN A 59 -13.12 -2.15 11.26
CA ASN A 59 -13.62 -1.00 10.49
C ASN A 59 -12.75 -0.75 9.26
N SER A 60 -11.42 -0.81 9.38
CA SER A 60 -10.52 -0.64 8.24
C SER A 60 -10.64 -1.77 7.21
N GLN A 61 -10.73 -3.03 7.65
CA GLN A 61 -10.89 -4.19 6.76
C GLN A 61 -12.26 -4.20 6.05
N GLU A 62 -13.33 -3.75 6.70
CA GLU A 62 -14.66 -3.64 6.11
C GLU A 62 -14.75 -2.52 5.07
N GLN A 63 -14.11 -1.37 5.33
CA GLN A 63 -14.06 -0.27 4.38
C GLN A 63 -13.25 -0.64 3.14
N ARG A 64 -12.05 -1.18 3.35
CA ARG A 64 -11.16 -1.59 2.27
C ARG A 64 -10.14 -2.61 2.78
N PRO A 65 -10.29 -3.89 2.41
CA PRO A 65 -9.28 -4.89 2.74
C PRO A 65 -7.90 -4.45 2.20
N THR A 66 -6.92 -4.36 3.10
CA THR A 66 -5.55 -4.06 2.70
C THR A 66 -5.02 -5.24 1.90
N LYS A 67 -4.76 -5.05 0.61
CA LYS A 67 -4.14 -6.06 -0.24
C LYS A 67 -3.17 -5.40 -1.23
N VAL A 68 -2.07 -6.08 -1.52
CA VAL A 68 -1.23 -5.69 -2.67
C VAL A 68 -1.98 -6.10 -3.93
N THR A 69 -2.36 -5.13 -4.74
CA THR A 69 -3.17 -5.34 -5.96
C THR A 69 -2.43 -4.84 -7.18
N ALA A 70 -2.84 -5.32 -8.36
CA ALA A 70 -2.36 -4.80 -9.62
C ALA A 70 -2.68 -3.31 -9.76
N ILE A 71 -1.84 -2.59 -10.49
CA ILE A 71 -2.08 -1.19 -10.81
C ILE A 71 -3.30 -1.13 -11.74
N SER A 72 -4.26 -0.29 -11.38
CA SER A 72 -5.45 -0.04 -12.20
C SER A 72 -5.49 1.42 -12.64
N ASP A 73 -6.07 1.68 -13.81
CA ASP A 73 -6.21 3.04 -14.33
C ASP A 73 -7.10 3.90 -13.41
N GLU A 74 -8.07 3.30 -12.72
CA GLU A 74 -8.90 3.98 -11.73
C GLU A 74 -8.08 4.46 -10.52
N ALA A 75 -7.13 3.65 -10.05
CA ALA A 75 -6.25 4.04 -8.95
C ALA A 75 -5.31 5.19 -9.35
N ILE A 76 -4.79 5.16 -10.58
CA ILE A 76 -3.96 6.25 -11.13
C ILE A 76 -4.81 7.53 -11.26
N ALA A 77 -6.01 7.43 -11.82
CA ALA A 77 -6.92 8.56 -12.00
C ALA A 77 -7.32 9.19 -10.66
N SER A 78 -7.65 8.36 -9.66
CA SER A 78 -7.97 8.83 -8.31
C SER A 78 -6.81 9.59 -7.67
N GLN A 79 -5.56 9.14 -7.86
CA GLN A 79 -4.40 9.87 -7.36
C GLN A 79 -4.09 11.14 -8.17
N GLN A 80 -4.35 11.12 -9.49
CA GLN A 80 -4.23 12.32 -10.31
C GLN A 80 -5.21 13.41 -9.87
N ASP A 81 -6.45 13.04 -9.53
CA ASP A 81 -7.45 13.97 -9.00
C ASP A 81 -7.01 14.63 -7.69
N VAL A 82 -6.37 13.86 -6.80
CA VAL A 82 -5.76 14.41 -5.58
C VAL A 82 -4.63 15.38 -5.93
N ALA A 83 -3.75 15.03 -6.86
CA ALA A 83 -2.65 15.91 -7.28
C ALA A 83 -3.18 17.21 -7.91
N ASP A 84 -4.18 17.11 -8.78
CA ASP A 84 -4.80 18.25 -9.45
C ASP A 84 -5.53 19.15 -8.43
N THR A 85 -6.21 18.56 -7.45
CA THR A 85 -6.85 19.30 -6.34
C THR A 85 -5.80 20.06 -5.52
N LEU A 86 -4.71 19.41 -5.12
CA LEU A 86 -3.63 20.05 -4.37
C LEU A 86 -2.94 21.18 -5.17
N GLN A 87 -2.86 21.02 -6.49
CA GLN A 87 -2.39 22.08 -7.38
C GLN A 87 -3.38 23.25 -7.42
N SER A 88 -4.69 22.98 -7.49
CA SER A 88 -5.73 24.01 -7.56
C SER A 88 -5.74 24.94 -6.34
N VAL A 89 -5.38 24.41 -5.17
CA VAL A 89 -5.28 25.16 -3.90
C VAL A 89 -3.88 25.72 -3.64
N GLY A 90 -2.95 25.59 -4.59
CA GLY A 90 -1.59 26.15 -4.50
C GLY A 90 -0.63 25.37 -3.60
N LEU A 91 -1.01 24.19 -3.11
CA LEU A 91 -0.12 23.33 -2.30
C LEU A 91 0.94 22.61 -3.16
N LEU A 92 0.61 22.34 -4.43
CA LEU A 92 1.59 21.89 -5.43
C LEU A 92 1.92 23.03 -6.39
N THR A 93 3.19 23.42 -6.40
CA THR A 93 3.70 24.50 -7.28
C THR A 93 3.88 24.07 -8.73
N LYS A 94 3.91 22.76 -9.00
CA LYS A 94 4.07 22.17 -10.33
C LYS A 94 3.01 21.11 -10.56
N LYS A 95 2.58 20.97 -11.81
CA LYS A 95 1.73 19.85 -12.22
C LYS A 95 2.52 18.55 -12.06
N VAL A 96 1.89 17.56 -11.44
CA VAL A 96 2.43 16.23 -11.28
C VAL A 96 1.73 15.32 -12.28
N ASP A 97 2.51 14.65 -13.14
CA ASP A 97 2.01 13.53 -13.94
C ASP A 97 2.11 12.26 -13.11
N VAL A 98 1.01 11.89 -12.45
CA VAL A 98 0.98 10.73 -11.54
C VAL A 98 1.28 9.45 -12.29
N LYS A 99 0.80 9.30 -13.53
CA LYS A 99 1.02 8.09 -14.33
C LYS A 99 2.51 7.80 -14.51
N SER A 100 3.33 8.84 -14.68
CA SER A 100 4.78 8.70 -14.83
C SER A 100 5.52 8.15 -13.60
N LEU A 101 4.88 8.20 -12.42
CA LEU A 101 5.42 7.74 -11.15
C LEU A 101 5.12 6.26 -10.88
N TRP A 102 4.16 5.68 -11.61
CA TRP A 102 3.81 4.28 -11.50
C TRP A 102 4.73 3.40 -12.36
N SER A 103 5.00 2.18 -11.89
CA SER A 103 5.77 1.17 -12.59
C SER A 103 5.03 -0.16 -12.52
N ASP A 104 4.69 -0.72 -13.67
CA ASP A 104 4.01 -2.01 -13.82
C ASP A 104 4.95 -3.22 -13.76
N ALA A 105 6.26 -2.99 -13.59
CA ALA A 105 7.32 -4.00 -13.58
C ALA A 105 7.09 -5.21 -12.66
N PHE A 106 6.27 -5.08 -11.62
CA PHE A 106 5.98 -6.16 -10.66
C PHE A 106 4.56 -6.74 -10.77
N THR A 107 3.72 -6.21 -11.66
CA THR A 107 2.29 -6.58 -11.76
C THR A 107 2.11 -8.08 -12.01
N GLN A 108 2.99 -8.69 -12.82
CA GLN A 108 2.95 -10.13 -13.11
C GLN A 108 3.58 -11.00 -12.02
N MET A 109 4.32 -10.41 -11.07
CA MET A 109 5.07 -11.12 -10.03
C MET A 109 4.36 -11.13 -8.67
N ILE A 110 3.38 -10.24 -8.48
CA ILE A 110 2.52 -10.21 -7.30
C ILE A 110 1.39 -11.22 -7.52
N LYS A 111 1.25 -12.16 -6.57
CA LYS A 111 0.15 -13.13 -6.54
C LYS A 111 -0.85 -12.80 -5.44
#